data_AF-A0A534E7I2-F1
#
_entry.id   AF-A0A534E7I2-F1
#
_cell.length_a   1.000
_cell.length_b   1.000
_cell.length_c   1.000
_cell.angle_alpha   90.00
_cell.angle_beta   90.00
_cell.angle_gamma   90.00
#
_symmetry.space_group_name_H-M   'P 1'
#
loop_
_entity.id
_entity.type
_entity.pdbx_description
1 polymer ?
#
loop_
_entity_poly.entity_id
_entity_poly.type
_entity_poly.pdbx_seq_one_letter_code
_entity_poly.pdbx_strand_id
1 'polypeptide(L)'
;TACCDGWLKINVYGVEVYPGHPCPHSSGHHCLIYERRPLDPCRRFFCGWLVPTSPLPDWLRPDKAKVIFLPAQFNWNGQPVDVAVPVGDGPDDKTTQWLKNFASEHKRLLVYRLDQEWFAFGPPAFQAEMQQRMARGEKLW
;
A
#
# COMPACT_ATOMS: atom_id res chain seq x y z
N THR A 1 11.12 -5.66 -2.41
CA THR A 1 10.67 -6.92 -3.02
C THR A 1 9.16 -6.99 -3.09
N ALA A 2 8.42 -6.62 -2.03
CA ALA A 2 6.95 -6.73 -1.97
C ALA A 2 6.16 -6.24 -3.22
N CYS A 3 6.55 -5.15 -3.87
CA CYS A 3 5.90 -4.73 -5.14
C CYS A 3 6.07 -5.75 -6.28
N CYS A 4 7.22 -6.41 -6.37
CA CYS A 4 7.51 -7.47 -7.32
C CYS A 4 6.86 -8.80 -6.94
N ASP A 5 6.47 -8.99 -5.69
CA ASP A 5 5.84 -10.22 -5.19
C ASP A 5 4.31 -10.25 -5.47
N GLY A 6 3.79 -9.26 -6.19
CA GLY A 6 2.39 -9.24 -6.63
C GLY A 6 1.45 -8.44 -5.73
N TRP A 7 1.91 -7.79 -4.66
CA TRP A 7 0.97 -7.14 -3.72
C TRP A 7 0.37 -5.83 -4.22
N LEU A 8 0.91 -5.25 -5.30
CA LEU A 8 0.37 -4.09 -5.99
C LEU A 8 -0.03 -4.45 -7.41
N LYS A 9 -1.07 -3.80 -7.94
CA LYS A 9 -1.37 -3.86 -9.37
C LYS A 9 -0.43 -2.94 -10.14
N ILE A 10 0.54 -3.51 -10.86
CA ILE A 10 1.50 -2.79 -11.70
C ILE A 10 1.67 -3.46 -13.06
N ASN A 11 2.26 -2.74 -14.02
CA ASN A 11 2.65 -3.30 -15.31
C ASN A 11 4.18 -3.26 -15.46
N VAL A 12 4.80 -4.38 -15.81
CA VAL A 12 6.24 -4.49 -16.05
C VAL A 12 6.44 -5.03 -17.46
N TYR A 13 6.86 -4.17 -18.39
CA TYR A 13 7.04 -4.51 -19.81
C TYR A 13 5.84 -5.21 -20.46
N GLY A 14 4.62 -4.74 -20.18
CA GLY A 14 3.39 -5.31 -20.72
C GLY A 14 2.80 -6.45 -19.88
N VAL A 15 3.51 -6.96 -18.87
CA VAL A 15 3.02 -8.01 -17.97
C VAL A 15 2.33 -7.38 -16.75
N GLU A 16 1.07 -7.77 -16.50
CA GLU A 16 0.36 -7.40 -15.29
C GLU A 16 0.88 -8.18 -14.08
N VAL A 17 1.17 -7.46 -13.00
CA VAL A 17 1.58 -7.98 -11.69
C VAL A 17 0.51 -7.55 -10.70
N TYR A 18 -0.02 -8.48 -9.91
CA TYR A 18 -1.13 -8.27 -8.96
C TYR A 18 -1.24 -9.47 -8.01
N PRO A 19 -2.12 -9.46 -6.98
CA PRO A 19 -2.13 -10.52 -5.98
C PRO A 19 -2.32 -11.91 -6.61
N GLY A 20 -1.44 -12.86 -6.25
CA GLY A 20 -1.36 -14.19 -6.84
C GLY A 20 -0.57 -14.28 -8.16
N HIS A 21 -0.16 -13.15 -8.74
CA HIS A 21 0.57 -13.05 -10.01
C HIS A 21 1.83 -12.20 -9.81
N PRO A 22 2.90 -12.78 -9.24
CA PRO A 22 4.16 -12.06 -9.02
C PRO A 22 4.83 -11.68 -10.34
N CYS A 23 5.74 -10.70 -10.27
CA CYS A 23 6.54 -10.29 -11.40
C CYS A 23 7.36 -11.47 -11.93
N PRO A 24 7.35 -11.77 -13.25
CA PRO A 24 8.10 -12.89 -13.82
C PRO A 24 9.62 -12.70 -13.72
N HIS A 25 10.06 -11.48 -13.42
CA HIS A 25 11.47 -11.16 -13.18
C HIS A 25 11.85 -11.14 -11.69
N SER A 26 10.96 -11.54 -10.79
CA SER A 26 11.29 -11.74 -9.37
C SER A 26 11.82 -13.16 -9.15
N SER A 27 12.94 -13.29 -8.44
CA SER A 27 13.40 -14.59 -7.93
C SER A 27 12.78 -14.95 -6.56
N GLY A 28 11.83 -14.15 -6.08
CA GLY A 28 11.33 -14.18 -4.70
C GLY A 28 12.22 -13.44 -3.70
N HIS A 29 13.49 -13.19 -4.03
CA HIS A 29 14.43 -12.48 -3.16
C HIS A 29 15.01 -11.22 -3.80
N HIS A 30 15.18 -11.20 -5.11
CA HIS A 30 15.69 -10.03 -5.84
C HIS A 30 15.10 -9.92 -7.25
N CYS A 31 15.29 -8.76 -7.87
CA CYS A 31 14.91 -8.55 -9.26
C CYS A 31 16.00 -9.09 -10.19
N LEU A 32 15.65 -9.98 -11.11
CA LEU A 32 16.54 -10.57 -12.12
C LEU A 32 16.95 -9.56 -13.22
N ILE A 33 16.26 -8.42 -13.30
CA ILE A 33 16.50 -7.36 -14.28
C ILE A 33 16.77 -6.01 -13.61
N TYR A 34 17.34 -5.98 -12.39
CA TYR A 34 17.46 -4.77 -11.56
C TYR A 34 17.95 -3.52 -12.35
N GLU A 35 19.05 -3.67 -13.08
CA GLU A 35 19.66 -2.60 -13.91
C GLU A 35 18.86 -2.25 -15.17
N ARG A 36 17.96 -3.14 -15.60
CA ARG A 36 17.12 -3.02 -16.80
C ARG A 36 15.65 -2.85 -16.47
N ARG A 37 15.29 -2.53 -15.22
CA ARG A 37 13.90 -2.26 -14.83
C ARG A 37 13.32 -1.14 -15.68
N PRO A 38 12.03 -1.22 -16.08
CA PRO A 38 11.38 -0.13 -16.79
C PRO A 38 11.36 1.12 -15.91
N LEU A 39 11.30 2.29 -16.56
CA LEU A 39 11.23 3.57 -15.87
C LEU A 39 9.98 3.64 -14.97
N ASP A 40 8.83 3.29 -15.54
CA ASP A 40 7.55 3.20 -14.86
C ASP A 40 7.07 1.73 -14.74
N PRO A 41 6.52 1.31 -13.59
CA PRO A 41 6.63 1.97 -12.28
C PRO A 41 7.96 1.65 -11.59
N CYS A 42 8.74 0.66 -12.06
CA CYS A 42 9.79 0.04 -11.26
C CYS A 42 10.91 0.96 -10.75
N ARG A 43 11.25 2.04 -11.46
CA ARG A 43 12.25 3.02 -11.00
C ARG A 43 11.65 4.28 -10.38
N ARG A 44 10.41 4.62 -10.75
CA ARG A 44 9.74 5.85 -10.31
C ARG A 44 8.83 5.66 -9.10
N PHE A 45 8.38 4.45 -8.85
CA PHE A 45 7.55 4.12 -7.71
C PHE A 45 8.40 4.01 -6.45
N PHE A 46 8.07 4.83 -5.46
CA PHE A 46 8.57 4.73 -4.10
C PHE A 46 7.36 4.55 -3.18
N CYS A 47 7.29 3.43 -2.46
CA CYS A 47 6.33 3.32 -1.38
C CYS A 47 6.74 4.28 -0.24
N GLY A 48 5.81 4.59 0.66
CA GLY A 48 6.05 5.55 1.72
C GLY A 48 7.19 5.19 2.66
N TRP A 49 7.68 3.94 2.68
CA TRP A 49 8.91 3.58 3.41
C TRP A 49 10.20 3.91 2.64
N LEU A 50 10.17 3.83 1.30
CA LEU A 50 11.35 4.03 0.44
C LEU A 50 11.62 5.51 0.12
N VAL A 51 10.69 6.41 0.40
CA VAL A 51 10.92 7.85 0.14
C VAL A 51 12.00 8.38 1.10
N PRO A 52 12.96 9.21 0.64
CA PRO A 52 14.07 9.67 1.46
C PRO A 52 13.66 10.39 2.76
N THR A 53 12.51 11.07 2.75
CA THR A 53 11.96 11.81 3.89
C THR A 53 10.88 11.01 4.62
N SER A 54 10.93 9.68 4.56
CA SER A 54 9.92 8.83 5.17
C SER A 54 9.88 9.03 6.69
N PRO A 55 8.70 9.29 7.28
CA PRO A 55 8.53 9.28 8.73
C PRO A 55 8.38 7.84 9.28
N LEU A 56 8.38 6.82 8.42
CA LEU A 56 8.15 5.44 8.83
C LEU A 56 9.42 4.85 9.47
N PRO A 57 9.35 4.23 10.65
CA PRO A 57 10.48 3.52 11.24
C PRO A 57 10.94 2.31 10.42
N ASP A 58 12.18 1.87 10.62
CA ASP A 58 12.81 0.74 9.92
C ASP A 58 12.07 -0.59 10.03
N TRP A 59 11.28 -0.78 11.08
CA TRP A 59 10.48 -1.98 11.27
C TRP A 59 9.21 -1.99 10.41
N LEU A 60 8.80 -0.85 9.84
CA LEU A 60 7.70 -0.73 8.86
C LEU A 60 8.12 -1.01 7.42
N ARG A 61 9.35 -1.49 7.20
CA ARG A 61 9.76 -1.98 5.88
C ARG A 61 8.78 -3.08 5.42
N PRO A 62 8.32 -3.08 4.15
CA PRO A 62 7.21 -3.95 3.74
C PRO A 62 7.38 -5.45 3.98
N ASP A 63 8.60 -5.99 3.87
CA ASP A 63 8.89 -7.40 4.14
C ASP A 63 8.82 -7.77 5.63
N LYS A 64 9.03 -6.78 6.52
CA LYS A 64 8.97 -6.92 7.99
C LYS A 64 7.56 -6.70 8.52
N ALA A 65 6.94 -5.58 8.16
CA ALA A 65 5.62 -5.19 8.66
C ALA A 65 4.45 -5.74 7.84
N LYS A 66 4.73 -6.51 6.78
CA LYS A 66 3.71 -7.15 5.94
C LYS A 66 2.68 -6.17 5.39
N VAL A 67 3.13 -4.95 5.08
CA VAL A 67 2.31 -3.88 4.53
C VAL A 67 3.11 -2.96 3.60
N ILE A 68 2.51 -2.55 2.49
CA ILE A 68 2.99 -1.47 1.64
C ILE A 68 2.17 -0.23 1.96
N PHE A 69 2.83 0.78 2.53
CA PHE A 69 2.22 2.09 2.77
C PHE A 69 2.33 2.98 1.53
N LEU A 70 1.21 3.53 1.07
CA LEU A 70 1.07 4.41 -0.09
C LEU A 70 0.55 5.76 0.41
N PRO A 71 1.43 6.76 0.60
CA PRO A 71 1.02 8.04 1.15
C PRO A 71 0.26 8.88 0.10
N ALA A 72 -0.79 9.58 0.53
CA ALA A 72 -1.56 10.55 -0.27
C ALA A 72 -2.02 9.99 -1.64
N GLN A 73 -2.52 8.76 -1.64
CA GLN A 73 -2.87 8.05 -2.86
C GLN A 73 -4.09 8.65 -3.59
N PHE A 74 -5.03 9.22 -2.84
CA PHE A 74 -6.14 9.99 -3.37
C PHE A 74 -6.58 11.06 -2.37
N ASN A 75 -7.55 11.90 -2.74
CA ASN A 75 -8.10 12.93 -1.88
C ASN A 75 -9.57 12.65 -1.54
N TRP A 76 -9.96 12.96 -0.32
CA TRP A 76 -11.35 13.02 0.12
C TRP A 76 -11.61 14.38 0.75
N ASN A 77 -12.53 15.16 0.18
CA ASN A 77 -12.85 16.53 0.64
C ASN A 77 -11.60 17.41 0.86
N GLY A 78 -10.64 17.33 -0.07
CA GLY A 78 -9.38 18.08 -0.01
C GLY A 78 -8.34 17.55 0.99
N GLN A 79 -8.64 16.47 1.71
CA GLN A 79 -7.70 15.81 2.62
C GLN A 79 -7.04 14.60 1.94
N PRO A 80 -5.72 14.42 2.09
CA PRO A 80 -5.03 13.27 1.53
C PRO A 80 -5.41 11.98 2.26
N VAL A 81 -5.62 10.92 1.49
CA VAL A 81 -5.90 9.57 1.97
C VAL A 81 -4.71 8.66 1.70
N ASP A 82 -4.19 8.10 2.77
CA ASP A 82 -3.17 7.06 2.73
C ASP A 82 -3.81 5.70 2.49
N VAL A 83 -3.07 4.82 1.81
CA VAL A 83 -3.49 3.43 1.60
C VAL A 83 -2.45 2.48 2.16
N ALA A 84 -2.88 1.54 2.99
CA ALA A 84 -2.05 0.45 3.50
C ALA A 84 -2.47 -0.88 2.88
N VAL A 85 -1.62 -1.42 2.00
CA VAL A 85 -1.88 -2.67 1.26
C VAL A 85 -1.17 -3.83 1.95
N PRO A 86 -1.86 -4.90 2.38
CA PRO A 86 -1.25 -6.03 3.05
C PRO A 86 -0.35 -6.84 2.10
N VAL A 87 0.67 -7.47 2.69
CA VAL A 87 1.66 -8.33 2.02
C VAL A 87 1.65 -9.69 2.72
N GLY A 88 1.53 -10.77 1.96
CA GLY A 88 1.45 -12.12 2.54
C GLY A 88 0.20 -12.27 3.40
N ASP A 89 0.39 -12.76 4.62
CA ASP A 89 -0.68 -12.94 5.61
C ASP A 89 -1.15 -11.61 6.25
N GLY A 90 -0.58 -10.47 5.83
CA GLY A 90 -0.98 -9.14 6.27
C GLY A 90 -0.27 -8.63 7.53
N PRO A 91 -0.48 -7.34 7.87
CA PRO A 91 0.15 -6.71 9.03
C PRO A 91 -0.40 -7.26 10.35
N ASP A 92 0.45 -7.29 11.38
CA ASP A 92 0.03 -7.59 12.75
C ASP A 92 -0.73 -6.41 13.40
N ASP A 93 -1.31 -6.65 14.58
CA ASP A 93 -2.04 -5.62 15.34
C ASP A 93 -1.16 -4.41 15.65
N LYS A 94 0.11 -4.64 15.96
CA LYS A 94 1.09 -3.57 16.26
C LYS A 94 1.24 -2.64 15.05
N THR A 95 1.42 -3.20 13.85
CA THR A 95 1.55 -2.45 12.61
C THR A 95 0.28 -1.68 12.31
N THR A 96 -0.88 -2.32 12.44
CA THR A 96 -2.18 -1.70 12.20
C THR A 96 -2.45 -0.54 13.16
N GLN A 97 -2.18 -0.71 14.45
CA GLN A 97 -2.33 0.34 15.46
C GLN A 97 -1.37 1.50 15.19
N TRP A 98 -0.12 1.21 14.83
CA TRP A 98 0.83 2.27 14.49
C TRP A 98 0.35 3.12 13.31
N LEU A 99 -0.16 2.49 12.24
CA LEU A 99 -0.69 3.21 11.08
C LEU A 99 -1.87 4.12 11.43
N LYS A 100 -2.77 3.66 12.30
CA LYS A 100 -3.89 4.46 12.82
C LYS A 100 -3.40 5.64 13.67
N ASN A 101 -2.43 5.41 14.55
CA ASN A 101 -1.85 6.46 15.37
C ASN A 101 -1.15 7.51 14.51
N PHE A 102 -0.35 7.08 13.54
CA PHE A 102 0.29 7.95 12.56
C PHE A 102 -0.74 8.80 11.79
N ALA A 103 -1.81 8.17 11.28
CA ALA A 103 -2.87 8.90 10.60
C ALA A 103 -3.54 9.94 11.52
N SER A 104 -3.81 9.58 12.78
CA SER A 104 -4.40 10.47 13.78
C SER A 104 -3.48 11.65 14.12
N GLU A 105 -2.21 11.39 14.43
CA GLU A 105 -1.20 12.40 14.80
C GLU A 105 -0.98 13.41 13.68
N HIS A 106 -0.95 12.94 12.43
CA HIS A 106 -0.71 13.78 11.26
C HIS A 106 -2.00 14.32 10.62
N LYS A 107 -3.17 14.07 11.22
CA LYS A 107 -4.49 14.49 10.69
C LYS A 107 -4.70 14.03 9.24
N ARG A 108 -4.31 12.79 8.94
CA ARG A 108 -4.45 12.13 7.64
C ARG A 108 -5.58 11.11 7.71
N LEU A 109 -6.13 10.79 6.54
CA LEU A 109 -7.11 9.73 6.38
C LEU A 109 -6.41 8.46 5.96
N LEU A 110 -6.92 7.31 6.37
CA LEU A 110 -6.31 6.02 6.06
C LEU A 110 -7.36 5.03 5.56
N VAL A 111 -7.08 4.38 4.44
CA VAL A 111 -7.72 3.15 4.00
C VAL A 111 -6.73 2.01 4.19
N TYR A 112 -7.13 0.94 4.85
CA TYR A 112 -6.26 -0.20 5.11
C TYR A 112 -7.05 -1.50 4.99
N ARG A 113 -6.36 -2.60 4.68
CA ARG A 113 -7.01 -3.93 4.58
C ARG A 113 -6.53 -4.83 5.71
N LEU A 114 -7.47 -5.52 6.36
CA LEU A 114 -7.20 -6.66 7.23
C LEU A 114 -7.89 -7.87 6.61
N ASP A 115 -7.17 -8.98 6.51
CA ASP A 115 -7.63 -10.16 5.79
C ASP A 115 -8.15 -9.81 4.37
N GLN A 116 -9.44 -10.06 4.13
CA GLN A 116 -10.13 -9.79 2.87
C GLN A 116 -10.97 -8.50 2.89
N GLU A 117 -11.01 -7.79 4.02
CA GLU A 117 -11.89 -6.64 4.21
C GLU A 117 -11.10 -5.33 4.26
N TRP A 118 -11.63 -4.34 3.54
CA TRP A 118 -11.10 -2.98 3.56
C TRP A 118 -11.80 -2.18 4.66
N PHE A 119 -11.02 -1.33 5.31
CA PHE A 119 -11.44 -0.48 6.40
C PHE A 119 -10.99 0.95 6.13
N ALA A 120 -11.71 1.91 6.73
CA ALA A 120 -11.38 3.32 6.70
C ALA A 120 -11.18 3.84 8.12
N PHE A 121 -10.22 4.73 8.30
CA PHE A 121 -9.91 5.40 9.55
C PHE A 121 -9.82 6.91 9.33
N GLY A 122 -10.54 7.67 10.16
CA GLY A 122 -10.72 9.12 10.02
C GLY A 122 -12.05 9.58 10.62
N PRO A 123 -12.56 10.77 10.28
CA PRO A 123 -13.86 11.25 10.74
C PRO A 123 -15.01 10.30 10.39
N PRO A 124 -16.11 10.26 11.18
CA PRO A 124 -17.23 9.36 10.93
C PRO A 124 -17.82 9.47 9.51
N ALA A 125 -17.89 10.67 8.96
CA ALA A 125 -18.38 10.89 7.59
C ALA A 125 -17.50 10.20 6.53
N PHE A 126 -16.18 10.25 6.70
CA PHE A 126 -15.23 9.56 5.80
C PHE A 126 -15.41 8.04 5.91
N GLN A 127 -15.51 7.51 7.13
CA GLN A 127 -15.68 6.08 7.35
C GLN A 127 -16.98 5.56 6.71
N ALA A 128 -18.09 6.27 6.93
CA ALA A 128 -19.40 5.90 6.37
C ALA A 128 -19.39 5.92 4.83
N GLU A 129 -18.78 6.93 4.22
CA GLU A 129 -18.70 7.00 2.75
C GLU A 129 -17.84 5.88 2.18
N MET A 130 -16.66 5.61 2.75
CA MET A 130 -15.81 4.52 2.29
C MET A 130 -16.53 3.17 2.43
N GLN A 131 -17.25 2.94 3.54
CA GLN A 131 -18.07 1.73 3.73
C GLN A 131 -19.14 1.58 2.64
N GLN A 132 -19.83 2.65 2.28
CA GLN A 132 -20.80 2.62 1.18
C GLN A 132 -20.14 2.29 -0.16
N ARG A 133 -18.99 2.91 -0.48
CA ARG A 133 -18.24 2.62 -1.72
C ARG A 133 -17.79 1.16 -1.77
N MET A 134 -17.29 0.63 -0.65
CA MET A 134 -16.90 -0.78 -0.52
C MET A 134 -18.08 -1.72 -0.71
N ALA A 135 -19.23 -1.43 -0.10
CA ALA A 135 -20.46 -2.23 -0.27
C ALA A 135 -20.97 -2.23 -1.73
N ARG A 136 -20.71 -1.16 -2.49
CA ARG A 136 -21.02 -1.08 -3.93
C ARG A 136 -19.98 -1.75 -4.83
N GLY A 137 -18.91 -2.32 -4.26
CA GLY A 137 -17.82 -2.94 -5.03
C GLY A 137 -16.97 -1.94 -5.81
N GLU A 138 -16.97 -0.67 -5.41
CA GLU A 138 -16.17 0.35 -6.07
C GLU A 138 -14.68 0.19 -5.76
N LYS A 139 -13.85 0.49 -6.76
CA LYS A 139 -12.42 0.65 -6.54
C LYS A 139 -12.17 1.92 -5.70
N LEU A 140 -11.50 1.75 -4.56
CA LEU A 140 -11.23 2.85 -3.64
C LEU A 140 -10.12 3.80 -4.14
N TRP A 141 -9.12 3.25 -4.83
CA TRP A 141 -7.93 3.92 -5.36
C TRP A 141 -7.41 3.17 -6.59
#